data_AF-U1RBE9-F1
#
_entry.id   AF-U1RBE9-F1
#
_cell.length_a   1.000
_cell.length_b   1.000
_cell.length_c   1.000
_cell.angle_alpha   90.00
_cell.angle_beta   90.00
_cell.angle_gamma   90.00
#
_symmetry.space_group_name_H-M   'P 1'
#
loop_
_entity.id
_entity.type
_entity.pdbx_description
1 polymer ?
#
loop_
_entity_poly.entity_id
_entity_poly.type
_entity_poly.pdbx_seq_one_letter_code
_entity_poly.pdbx_strand_id
1 'polypeptide(L)'
;GGGQRLPAAISIGTNPTFDDVPRRTVEAHVLGRADLNLYGEEIGIELVEHLRPMLAFDGLDPLLVQMRADIEDTARILEVPVPEPIRPEDVTAQ
;
A
#
# COMPACT_ATOMS: atom_id res chain seq x y z
N GLY A 1 7.02 20.65 -9.30
CA GLY A 1 8.08 19.64 -9.17
C GLY A 1 7.60 18.39 -9.87
N GLY A 2 8.32 17.94 -10.91
CA GLY A 2 7.87 16.90 -11.84
C GLY A 2 8.42 15.52 -11.51
N GLY A 3 8.02 14.96 -10.37
CA GLY A 3 8.23 13.54 -10.07
C GLY A 3 7.13 12.68 -10.69
N GLN A 4 7.42 11.40 -10.98
CA GLN A 4 6.42 10.45 -11.43
C GLN A 4 5.39 10.22 -10.31
N ARG A 5 4.10 10.41 -10.60
CA ARG A 5 3.01 10.05 -9.68
C ARG A 5 2.64 8.58 -9.89
N LEU A 6 2.60 7.83 -8.81
CA LEU A 6 2.28 6.40 -8.81
C LEU A 6 1.03 6.17 -7.95
N PRO A 7 -0.01 5.49 -8.47
CA PRO A 7 -1.20 5.17 -7.69
C PRO A 7 -0.83 4.17 -6.60
N ALA A 8 -1.22 4.44 -5.35
CA ALA A 8 -0.86 3.61 -4.21
C ALA A 8 -1.97 3.52 -3.18
N ALA A 9 -2.16 2.32 -2.62
CA ALA A 9 -2.93 2.13 -1.40
C ALA A 9 -2.00 2.37 -0.20
N ILE A 10 -2.44 3.17 0.78
CA ILE A 10 -1.62 3.54 1.94
C ILE A 10 -2.23 2.96 3.21
N SER A 11 -1.46 2.17 3.95
CA SER A 11 -1.80 1.72 5.30
C SER A 11 -1.07 2.59 6.32
N ILE A 12 -1.82 3.24 7.20
CA ILE A 12 -1.26 4.03 8.31
C ILE A 12 -1.58 3.32 9.62
N GLY A 13 -0.59 2.63 10.14
CA GLY A 13 -0.67 1.84 11.36
C GLY A 13 -0.21 2.60 12.60
N THR A 14 -0.56 2.07 13.77
CA THR A 14 0.14 2.38 15.02
C THR A 14 0.86 1.10 15.44
N ASN A 15 2.17 1.15 15.75
CA ASN A 15 2.90 -0.02 16.26
C ASN A 15 2.93 0.04 17.80
N PRO A 16 2.09 -0.74 18.51
CA PRO A 16 2.06 -0.72 19.97
C PRO A 16 3.17 -1.58 20.60
N THR A 17 3.98 -2.30 19.80
CA THR A 17 4.85 -3.38 20.28
C THR A 17 6.29 -2.93 20.56
N PHE A 18 6.74 -1.81 19.96
CA PHE A 18 8.10 -1.31 20.13
C PHE A 18 8.06 0.17 20.51
N ASP A 19 8.45 0.49 21.75
CA ASP A 19 8.49 1.86 22.30
C ASP A 19 9.52 2.77 21.58
N ASP A 20 10.41 2.15 20.83
CA ASP A 20 11.55 2.71 20.09
C ASP A 20 11.29 2.87 18.58
N VAL A 21 10.13 2.41 18.07
CA VAL A 21 9.67 2.66 16.69
C VAL A 21 8.73 3.87 16.70
N PRO A 22 8.71 4.74 15.65
CA PRO A 22 7.73 5.80 15.56
C PRO A 22 6.33 5.24 15.81
N ARG A 23 5.57 5.87 16.70
CA ARG A 23 4.23 5.42 17.11
C ARG A 23 3.31 5.14 15.92
N ARG A 24 3.58 5.71 14.75
CA ARG A 24 2.84 5.46 13.50
C ARG A 24 3.75 4.90 12.42
N THR A 25 3.30 3.83 11.77
CA THR A 25 3.91 3.28 10.56
C THR A 25 3.09 3.72 9.35
N VAL A 26 3.78 3.96 8.23
CA VAL A 26 3.14 4.27 6.95
C VAL A 26 3.71 3.32 5.91
N GLU A 27 2.85 2.50 5.33
CA GLU A 27 3.19 1.53 4.30
C GLU A 27 2.46 1.88 3.01
N ALA A 28 3.22 2.06 1.93
CA ALA A 28 2.68 2.39 0.61
C ALA A 28 2.78 1.17 -0.30
N HIS A 29 1.65 0.73 -0.84
CA HIS A 29 1.59 -0.32 -1.86
C HIS A 29 1.27 0.31 -3.22
N VAL A 30 2.27 0.43 -4.09
CA VAL A 30 2.07 0.94 -5.45
C VAL A 30 1.36 -0.12 -6.29
N LEU A 31 0.24 0.26 -6.91
CA LEU A 31 -0.62 -0.65 -7.66
C LEU A 31 0.11 -1.20 -8.88
N GLY A 32 0.15 -2.54 -9.01
CA GLY A 32 0.59 -3.22 -10.23
C GLY A 32 2.08 -3.09 -10.55
N ARG A 33 2.93 -2.71 -9.58
CA ARG A 33 4.38 -2.57 -9.77
C ARG A 33 5.15 -3.62 -8.99
N ALA A 34 6.06 -4.29 -9.69
CA ALA A 34 6.91 -5.37 -9.15
C ALA A 34 8.40 -5.02 -9.17
N ASP A 35 8.76 -3.89 -9.79
CA ASP A 35 10.11 -3.50 -10.18
C ASP A 35 10.67 -2.32 -9.37
N LEU A 36 9.89 -1.80 -8.42
CA LEU A 36 10.26 -0.62 -7.64
C LEU A 36 11.16 -0.98 -6.45
N ASN A 37 12.43 -0.61 -6.53
CA ASN A 37 13.27 -0.43 -5.34
C ASN A 37 13.32 1.05 -4.98
N LEU A 38 12.73 1.40 -3.84
CA LEU A 38 12.68 2.77 -3.32
C LEU A 38 13.46 2.93 -2.01
N TYR A 39 14.30 1.97 -1.64
CA TYR A 39 15.12 2.06 -0.44
C TYR A 39 16.16 3.18 -0.58
N GLY A 40 16.16 4.12 0.37
CA GLY A 40 17.05 5.29 0.36
C GLY A 40 16.53 6.48 -0.46
N GLU A 41 15.41 6.32 -1.17
CA GLU A 41 14.78 7.39 -1.95
C GLU A 41 13.86 8.24 -1.07
N GLU A 42 13.82 9.54 -1.35
CA GLU A 42 12.85 10.45 -0.72
C GLU A 42 11.53 10.39 -1.52
N ILE A 43 10.46 9.96 -0.86
CA ILE A 43 9.12 9.86 -1.46
C ILE A 43 8.14 10.82 -0.79
N GLY A 44 7.21 11.36 -1.59
CA GLY A 44 6.07 12.11 -1.10
C GLY A 44 4.80 11.26 -1.15
N ILE A 45 3.95 11.40 -0.12
CA ILE A 45 2.61 10.80 -0.09
C ILE A 45 1.58 11.92 -0.16
N GLU A 46 0.66 11.82 -1.12
CA GLU A 46 -0.50 12.71 -1.24
C GLU A 46 -1.76 11.88 -0.99
N LEU A 47 -2.40 12.09 0.16
CA LEU A 47 -3.61 11.36 0.54
C LEU A 47 -4.81 11.96 -0.19
N VAL A 48 -5.55 11.12 -0.92
CA VAL A 48 -6.71 11.54 -1.74
C VAL A 48 -8.03 11.24 -1.05
N GLU A 49 -8.20 10.01 -0.54
CA GLU A 49 -9.45 9.55 0.07
C GLU A 49 -9.15 8.56 1.21
N HIS A 50 -10.01 8.54 2.23
CA HIS A 50 -9.89 7.59 3.33
C HIS A 50 -10.79 6.38 3.10
N LEU A 51 -10.21 5.22 2.79
CA LEU A 51 -10.96 4.00 2.48
C LEU A 51 -11.71 3.42 3.69
N ARG A 52 -11.00 3.20 4.81
CA ARG A 52 -11.52 2.53 6.00
C ARG A 52 -10.60 2.71 7.22
N PRO A 53 -11.10 2.56 8.45
CA PRO A 53 -10.25 2.40 9.62
C PRO A 53 -9.40 1.12 9.56
N MET A 54 -8.39 1.04 10.45
CA MET A 54 -7.68 -0.22 10.71
C MET A 54 -8.63 -1.29 11.22
N LEU A 55 -8.46 -2.52 10.73
CA LEU A 55 -9.25 -3.68 11.10
C LEU A 55 -8.32 -4.79 11.59
N ALA A 56 -8.77 -5.53 12.60
CA ALA A 56 -8.17 -6.80 12.98
C ALA A 56 -8.86 -7.91 12.19
N PHE A 57 -8.08 -8.88 11.69
CA PHE A 57 -8.60 -10.01 10.93
C PHE A 57 -8.32 -11.32 11.68
N ASP A 58 -9.31 -12.21 11.67
CA ASP A 58 -9.19 -13.54 12.24
C ASP A 58 -8.61 -14.51 11.20
N GLY A 59 -7.33 -14.30 10.88
CA GLY A 59 -6.57 -15.11 9.93
C GLY A 59 -6.26 -14.44 8.59
N LEU A 60 -5.58 -15.20 7.74
CA LEU A 60 -4.99 -14.70 6.49
C LEU A 60 -6.02 -14.45 5.39
N ASP A 61 -6.97 -15.38 5.19
CA ASP A 61 -7.98 -15.27 4.13
C ASP A 61 -8.82 -13.97 4.22
N PRO A 62 -9.41 -13.60 5.37
CA PRO A 62 -10.16 -12.34 5.47
C PRO A 62 -9.27 -11.11 5.27
N LEU A 63 -7.99 -11.17 5.67
CA LEU A 63 -7.02 -10.12 5.39
C LEU A 63 -6.78 -9.96 3.88
N LEU A 64 -6.52 -11.05 3.17
CA LEU A 64 -6.28 -11.03 1.72
C LEU A 64 -7.49 -10.53 0.94
N VAL A 65 -8.70 -10.94 1.34
CA VAL A 65 -9.95 -10.43 0.74
C VAL A 65 -10.07 -8.92 0.93
N GLN A 66 -9.82 -8.41 2.14
CA GLN A 66 -9.89 -6.98 2.37
C GLN A 66 -8.78 -6.22 1.63
N MET A 67 -7.54 -6.73 1.60
CA MET A 67 -6.45 -6.11 0.84
C MET A 67 -6.79 -6.02 -0.65
N ARG A 68 -7.46 -7.04 -1.21
CA ARG A 68 -7.90 -7.01 -2.60
C ARG A 68 -8.97 -5.93 -2.83
N ALA A 69 -9.96 -5.83 -1.95
CA ALA A 69 -10.98 -4.79 -2.01
C ALA A 69 -10.36 -3.39 -1.90
N ASP A 70 -9.37 -3.20 -1.02
CA ASP A 70 -8.66 -1.92 -0.85
C ASP A 70 -7.94 -1.51 -2.14
N ILE A 71 -7.34 -2.46 -2.88
CA ILE A 71 -6.70 -2.22 -4.18
C ILE A 71 -7.73 -1.82 -5.23
N GLU A 72 -8.86 -2.51 -5.30
CA GLU A 72 -9.95 -2.23 -6.25
C GLU A 72 -10.56 -0.85 -6.03
N ASP A 73 -10.84 -0.49 -4.77
CA ASP A 73 -11.34 0.85 -4.43
C ASP A 73 -10.31 1.95 -4.71
N THR A 74 -9.04 1.72 -4.38
CA THR A 74 -7.95 2.65 -4.69
C THR A 74 -7.87 2.91 -6.19
N ALA A 75 -7.89 1.85 -7.00
CA ALA A 75 -7.82 1.96 -8.46
C ALA A 75 -9.02 2.76 -9.01
N ARG A 76 -10.23 2.48 -8.51
CA ARG A 76 -11.44 3.20 -8.88
C ARG A 76 -11.38 4.68 -8.50
N ILE A 77 -10.93 5.02 -7.30
CA ILE A 77 -10.84 6.41 -6.80
C ILE A 77 -9.79 7.20 -7.58
N LEU A 78 -8.66 6.58 -7.90
CA LEU A 78 -7.57 7.20 -8.65
C LEU A 78 -7.76 7.12 -10.18
N GLU A 79 -8.88 6.57 -10.63
CA GLU A 79 -9.24 6.40 -12.05
C GLU A 79 -8.18 5.65 -12.88
N VAL A 80 -7.58 4.60 -12.28
CA VAL A 80 -6.63 3.71 -12.95
C VAL A 80 -7.18 2.29 -13.08
N PRO A 81 -6.68 1.47 -14.02
CA PRO A 81 -7.07 0.06 -14.10
C PRO A 81 -6.76 -0.70 -12.80
N VAL A 82 -7.65 -1.61 -12.44
CA VAL A 82 -7.39 -2.55 -11.34
C VAL A 82 -6.27 -3.51 -11.77
N PRO A 83 -5.14 -3.59 -11.04
CA PRO A 83 -4.07 -4.51 -11.41
C PRO A 83 -4.44 -5.96 -11.06
N GLU A 84 -3.88 -6.90 -11.82
CA GLU A 84 -3.86 -8.30 -11.41
C GLU A 84 -2.92 -8.51 -10.21
N PRO A 85 -3.18 -9.51 -9.35
CA PRO A 85 -2.26 -9.86 -8.27
C PRO A 85 -0.86 -10.18 -8.80
N ILE A 86 0.16 -9.55 -8.20
CA ILE A 86 1.56 -9.84 -8.51
C ILE A 86 1.97 -11.05 -7.68
N ARG A 87 2.53 -12.06 -8.34
CA ARG A 87 3.05 -13.24 -7.64
C ARG A 87 4.43 -12.92 -7.07
N PRO A 88 4.80 -13.44 -5.89
CA PRO A 88 6.09 -13.15 -5.28
C PRO A 88 7.29 -13.46 -6.19
N GLU A 89 7.21 -14.50 -7.02
CA GLU A 89 8.26 -14.87 -7.98
C GLU A 89 8.45 -13.85 -9.14
N ASP A 90 7.46 -12.99 -9.36
CA ASP A 90 7.49 -11.97 -10.42
C ASP A 90 8.04 -10.62 -9.90
N VAL A 91 8.39 -10.51 -8.61
CA VAL A 91 8.98 -9.30 -8.02
C VAL A 91 10.45 -9.17 -8.44
N THR A 92 10.76 -8.07 -9.13
CA THR A 92 12.11 -7.78 -9.66
C THR A 92 12.79 -6.60 -8.95
N ALA A 93 12.16 -6.02 -7.94
CA ALA A 93 12.79 -5.02 -7.07
C ALA A 93 14.03 -5.65 -6.41
N GLN A 94 15.21 -5.07 -6.68
CA GLN A 94 16.50 -5.55 -6.16
C GLN A 94 16.85 -4.91 -4.83
#